data_AF-D3FF79-F1
#
_entry.id   AF-D3FF79-F1
#
_cell.length_a   1.000
_cell.length_b   1.000
_cell.length_c   1.000
_cell.angle_alpha   90.00
_cell.angle_beta   90.00
_cell.angle_gamma   90.00
#
_symmetry.space_group_name_H-M   'P 1'
#
loop_
_entity.id
_entity.type
_entity.pdbx_description
1 polymer ?
#
loop_
_entity_poly.entity_id
_entity_poly.type
_entity_poly.pdbx_seq_one_letter_code
_entity_poly.pdbx_strand_id
1 'polypeptide(L)'
;MLAPRCVRAGRLPRRIAVRFQLAAAGDVRLVLERRRGDGAPRRCPRTTAGSRPHGSFSVVDRRSVPGRAGANAVTLLRAVRARLRPGTYLLTVTAGTATARSVPTVLKR
;
A
#
# COMPACT_ATOMS: atom_id res chain seq x y z
N MET A 1 11.31 2.70 -9.37
CA MET A 1 10.53 3.90 -8.96
C MET A 1 9.09 3.48 -8.64
N LEU A 2 8.66 3.48 -7.37
CA LEU A 2 7.27 3.17 -7.00
C LEU A 2 6.44 4.46 -7.06
N ALA A 3 5.85 4.73 -8.24
CA ALA A 3 4.94 5.85 -8.41
C ALA A 3 3.70 5.68 -7.50
N PRO A 4 3.16 6.77 -6.90
CA PRO A 4 1.93 6.73 -6.15
C PRO A 4 0.77 6.29 -7.06
N ARG A 5 0.15 5.15 -6.73
CA ARG A 5 -0.96 4.60 -7.51
C ARG A 5 -2.28 5.20 -7.03
N CYS A 6 -2.85 6.08 -7.83
CA CYS A 6 -4.23 6.49 -7.63
C CYS A 6 -5.20 5.46 -8.17
N VAL A 7 -6.26 5.20 -7.40
CA VAL A 7 -7.38 4.36 -7.82
C VAL A 7 -8.68 5.13 -7.60
N ARG A 8 -9.52 5.24 -8.63
CA ARG A 8 -10.85 5.87 -8.52
C ARG A 8 -11.83 4.91 -7.80
N ALA A 9 -12.62 5.41 -6.84
CA ALA A 9 -13.63 4.60 -6.13
C ALA A 9 -14.75 4.04 -7.03
N GLY A 10 -14.85 4.47 -8.30
CA GLY A 10 -15.71 3.83 -9.31
C GLY A 10 -15.53 2.31 -9.40
N ARG A 11 -14.30 1.84 -9.16
CA ARG A 11 -13.89 0.44 -9.04
C ARG A 11 -13.12 0.27 -7.74
N LEU A 12 -13.81 0.41 -6.58
CA LEU A 12 -13.19 0.21 -5.27
C LEU A 12 -12.35 -1.09 -5.32
N PRO A 13 -11.01 -0.99 -5.25
CA PRO A 13 -10.18 -2.15 -5.38
C PRO A 13 -10.50 -3.08 -4.22
N ARG A 14 -10.97 -4.29 -4.51
CA ARG A 14 -11.12 -5.34 -3.50
C ARG A 14 -9.76 -5.86 -3.03
N ARG A 15 -8.67 -5.45 -3.72
CA ARG A 15 -7.33 -6.03 -3.63
C ARG A 15 -6.28 -4.97 -3.96
N ILE A 16 -5.20 -4.91 -3.19
CA ILE A 16 -3.99 -4.16 -3.57
C ILE A 16 -2.92 -5.19 -3.94
N ALA A 17 -2.55 -5.24 -5.22
CA ALA A 17 -1.42 -6.05 -5.67
C ALA A 17 -0.12 -5.27 -5.49
N VAL A 18 0.78 -5.83 -4.70
CA VAL A 18 2.13 -5.33 -4.45
C VAL A 18 3.10 -6.18 -5.24
N ARG A 19 3.96 -5.54 -6.02
CA ARG A 19 5.05 -6.21 -6.74
C ARG A 19 6.38 -5.68 -6.21
N PHE A 20 7.32 -6.56 -5.93
CA PHE A 20 8.64 -6.22 -5.46
C PHE A 20 9.67 -7.24 -5.95
N GLN A 21 10.95 -6.85 -5.94
CA GLN A 21 12.07 -7.73 -6.26
C GLN A 21 12.94 -7.89 -5.03
N LEU A 22 13.39 -9.11 -4.76
CA LEU A 22 14.34 -9.42 -3.70
C LEU A 22 15.63 -9.95 -4.30
N ALA A 23 16.76 -9.53 -3.74
CA ALA A 23 18.07 -10.07 -4.12
C ALA A 23 18.26 -11.52 -3.63
N ALA A 24 17.68 -11.85 -2.47
CA ALA A 24 17.72 -13.18 -1.86
C ALA A 24 16.34 -13.57 -1.32
N ALA A 25 16.10 -14.87 -1.12
CA ALA A 25 14.90 -15.33 -0.45
C ALA A 25 14.87 -14.85 1.01
N GLY A 26 13.69 -14.57 1.52
CA GLY A 26 13.52 -14.10 2.89
C GLY A 26 12.10 -13.61 3.17
N ASP A 27 11.82 -13.38 4.45
CA ASP A 27 10.50 -12.93 4.87
C ASP A 27 10.26 -11.46 4.52
N VAL A 28 9.06 -11.20 4.00
CA VAL A 28 8.59 -9.87 3.65
C VAL A 28 7.41 -9.49 4.50
N ARG A 29 7.60 -8.43 5.29
CA ARG A 29 6.55 -7.81 6.08
C ARG A 29 5.91 -6.69 5.29
N LEU A 30 4.60 -6.80 5.10
CA LEU A 30 3.79 -5.77 4.47
C LEU A 30 2.84 -5.18 5.50
N VAL A 31 2.82 -3.86 5.58
CA VAL A 31 1.90 -3.11 6.44
C VAL A 31 1.17 -2.09 5.59
N LEU A 32 -0.15 -2.19 5.58
CA LEU A 32 -1.04 -1.22 4.96
C LEU A 32 -1.69 -0.38 6.04
N GLU A 33 -1.47 0.92 6.00
CA GLU A 33 -2.06 1.87 6.92
C GLU A 33 -2.96 2.85 6.16
N ARG A 34 -4.01 3.38 6.80
CA ARG A 34 -4.87 4.44 6.27
C ARG A 34 -4.66 5.71 7.07
N ARG A 35 -4.55 6.85 6.39
CA ARG A 35 -4.46 8.17 7.01
C ARG A 35 -5.76 8.48 7.77
N ARG A 36 -5.65 8.96 9.02
CA ARG A 36 -6.76 9.45 9.85
C ARG A 36 -7.05 10.92 9.51
N GLY A 37 -8.27 11.37 9.82
CA GLY A 37 -8.66 12.78 9.75
C GLY A 37 -8.98 13.30 8.36
N ASP A 38 -8.25 12.87 7.33
CA ASP A 38 -8.49 13.37 5.98
C ASP A 38 -9.66 12.66 5.30
N GLY A 39 -10.64 13.45 4.88
CA GLY A 39 -11.62 13.03 3.89
C GLY A 39 -10.90 12.49 2.64
N ALA A 40 -11.52 11.52 1.98
CA ALA A 40 -10.91 10.93 0.80
C ALA A 40 -10.66 11.99 -0.28
N PRO A 41 -9.43 12.10 -0.80
CA PRO A 41 -9.11 13.13 -1.77
C PRO A 41 -9.93 12.93 -3.05
N ARG A 42 -10.38 14.03 -3.65
CA ARG A 42 -11.11 14.01 -4.94
C ARG A 42 -10.16 13.94 -6.14
N ARG A 43 -8.90 14.33 -5.95
CA ARG A 43 -7.86 14.36 -6.98
C ARG A 43 -6.66 13.54 -6.55
N CYS A 44 -5.92 13.04 -7.53
CA CYS A 44 -4.65 12.39 -7.29
C CYS A 44 -3.67 13.35 -6.62
N PRO A 45 -3.19 13.03 -5.40
CA PRO A 45 -2.14 13.83 -4.81
C PRO A 45 -0.87 13.69 -5.67
N ARG A 46 -0.24 14.82 -5.97
CA ARG A 46 1.15 14.83 -6.45
C ARG A 46 2.04 14.50 -5.26
N THR A 47 2.21 13.22 -4.95
CA THR A 47 3.18 12.81 -3.93
C THR A 47 4.54 12.63 -4.56
N THR A 48 5.55 13.29 -3.98
CA THR A 48 6.96 13.00 -4.21
C THR A 48 7.28 11.63 -3.62
N ALA A 49 7.92 10.77 -4.42
CA ALA A 49 8.32 9.44 -3.97
C ALA A 49 9.39 9.54 -2.86
N GLY A 50 9.30 8.70 -1.84
CA GLY A 50 10.37 8.50 -0.84
C GLY A 50 10.02 8.89 0.59
N SER A 51 9.18 9.91 0.79
CA SER A 51 8.87 10.41 2.14
C SER A 51 7.58 9.82 2.69
N ARG A 52 7.57 9.45 3.98
CA ARG A 52 6.34 9.12 4.70
C ARG A 52 5.47 10.38 4.67
N PRO A 53 4.22 10.34 4.15
CA PRO A 53 3.35 11.50 4.18
C PRO A 53 3.11 11.91 5.63
N HIS A 54 3.08 13.23 5.89
CA HIS A 54 2.70 13.75 7.20
C HIS A 54 1.26 13.33 7.56
N GLY A 55 1.01 13.13 8.85
CA GLY A 55 -0.31 12.79 9.40
C GLY A 55 -0.32 11.48 10.19
N SER A 56 -1.41 11.25 10.90
CA SER A 56 -1.63 10.02 11.67
C SER A 56 -2.12 8.91 10.76
N PHE A 57 -1.52 7.72 10.86
CA PHE A 57 -1.92 6.54 10.10
C PHE A 57 -2.42 5.44 11.05
N SER A 58 -3.28 4.57 10.56
CA SER A 58 -3.71 3.39 11.31
C SER A 58 -3.70 2.15 10.47
N VAL A 59 -3.19 1.08 11.07
CA VAL A 59 -3.04 -0.22 10.44
C VAL A 59 -4.42 -0.73 10.01
N VAL A 60 -4.54 -1.03 8.72
CA VAL A 60 -5.72 -1.64 8.10
C VAL A 60 -5.45 -3.11 7.81
N ASP A 61 -4.22 -3.44 7.42
CA ASP A 61 -3.79 -4.81 7.16
C ASP A 61 -2.30 -4.94 7.51
N ARG A 62 -1.91 -6.08 8.06
CA ARG A 62 -0.51 -6.44 8.31
C ARG A 62 -0.35 -7.90 7.95
N ARG A 63 0.67 -8.19 7.14
CA ARG A 63 0.94 -9.54 6.67
C ARG A 63 2.44 -9.79 6.57
N SER A 64 2.87 -10.97 6.99
CA SER A 64 4.18 -11.49 6.67
C SER A 64 4.02 -12.62 5.66
N VAL A 65 4.86 -12.64 4.64
CA VAL A 65 4.86 -13.69 3.63
C VAL A 65 6.30 -14.07 3.29
N PRO A 66 6.57 -15.34 3.01
CA PRO A 66 7.86 -15.74 2.48
C PRO A 66 8.02 -15.16 1.06
N GLY A 67 9.15 -14.51 0.81
CA GLY A 67 9.56 -14.02 -0.50
C GLY A 67 10.66 -14.87 -1.10
N ARG A 68 10.62 -15.08 -2.41
CA ARG A 68 11.69 -15.77 -3.16
C ARG A 68 12.68 -14.76 -3.72
N ALA A 69 13.90 -15.18 -4.04
CA ALA A 69 14.80 -14.35 -4.84
C ALA A 69 14.14 -14.02 -6.19
N GLY A 70 14.35 -12.81 -6.70
CA GLY A 70 13.74 -12.31 -7.92
C GLY A 70 12.37 -11.65 -7.71
N ALA A 71 11.49 -11.75 -8.70
CA ALA A 71 10.22 -11.05 -8.74
C ALA A 71 9.15 -11.74 -7.88
N ASN A 72 8.49 -10.96 -7.03
CA ASN A 72 7.41 -11.42 -6.17
C ASN A 72 6.16 -10.56 -6.35
N ALA A 73 4.99 -11.18 -6.17
CA ALA A 73 3.71 -10.50 -6.19
C ALA A 73 2.86 -10.95 -5.00
N VAL A 74 2.43 -10.00 -4.17
CA VAL A 74 1.62 -10.26 -2.98
C VAL A 74 0.35 -9.43 -3.07
N THR A 75 -0.78 -10.06 -2.82
CA THR A 75 -2.04 -9.35 -2.69
C THR A 75 -2.29 -9.03 -1.22
N LEU A 76 -2.30 -7.73 -0.90
CA LEU A 76 -2.78 -7.20 0.37
C LEU A 76 -4.28 -7.01 0.30
N LEU A 77 -4.93 -7.30 1.43
CA LEU A 77 -6.38 -7.46 1.56
C LEU A 77 -6.90 -8.63 0.72
N ARG A 78 -7.01 -9.79 1.37
CA ARG A 78 -7.83 -10.91 0.91
C ARG A 78 -9.12 -10.98 1.73
N ALA A 79 -9.75 -9.82 1.98
CA ALA A 79 -10.99 -9.79 2.75
C ALA A 79 -12.17 -10.02 1.80
N VAL A 80 -12.76 -11.20 1.92
CA VAL A 80 -13.99 -11.66 1.25
C VAL A 80 -15.20 -10.72 1.54
N ARG A 81 -15.06 -9.67 2.38
CA ARG A 81 -16.15 -8.75 2.75
C ARG A 81 -15.81 -7.25 2.89
N ALA A 82 -14.55 -6.81 2.94
CA ALA A 82 -14.22 -5.40 3.23
C ALA A 82 -13.76 -4.64 1.97
N ARG A 83 -14.58 -3.69 1.50
CA ARG A 83 -14.16 -2.72 0.48
C ARG A 83 -13.18 -1.73 1.10
N LEU A 84 -12.10 -1.42 0.40
CA LEU A 84 -11.23 -0.30 0.77
C LEU A 84 -12.07 0.97 0.86
N ARG A 85 -11.97 1.69 1.99
CA ARG A 85 -12.64 2.98 2.12
C ARG A 85 -11.87 4.01 1.27
N PRO A 86 -12.56 4.97 0.63
CA PRO A 86 -11.88 6.10 0.04
C PRO A 86 -10.95 6.77 1.07
N GLY A 87 -9.74 7.15 0.65
CA GLY A 87 -8.71 7.69 1.53
C GLY A 87 -7.28 7.51 1.02
N THR A 88 -6.34 8.12 1.72
CA THR A 88 -4.91 7.94 1.50
C THR A 88 -4.39 6.78 2.33
N TYR A 89 -3.65 5.89 1.69
CA TYR A 89 -3.05 4.73 2.32
C TYR A 89 -1.53 4.82 2.24
N LEU A 90 -0.85 4.25 3.23
CA LEU A 90 0.58 4.06 3.25
C LEU A 90 0.86 2.56 3.27
N LEU A 91 1.48 2.07 2.19
CA LEU A 91 1.99 0.73 2.10
C LEU A 91 3.48 0.75 2.44
N THR A 92 3.85 0.04 3.50
CA THR A 92 5.24 -0.23 3.86
C THR A 92 5.56 -1.69 3.58
N VAL A 93 6.64 -1.95 2.84
CA VAL A 93 7.17 -3.28 2.54
C VAL A 93 8.57 -3.35 3.13
N THR A 94 8.82 -4.31 4.01
CA THR A 94 10.10 -4.52 4.67
C THR A 94 10.58 -5.93 4.40
N ALA A 95 11.81 -6.07 3.90
CA ALA A 95 12.47 -7.35 3.65
C ALA A 95 13.90 -7.26 4.18
N GLY A 96 14.19 -7.98 5.27
CA GLY A 96 15.45 -7.78 6.02
C GLY A 96 15.59 -6.33 6.49
N THR A 97 16.69 -5.68 6.10
CA THR A 97 16.98 -4.26 6.39
C THR A 97 16.37 -3.29 5.36
N ALA A 98 15.95 -3.79 4.20
CA ALA A 98 15.39 -2.96 3.14
C ALA A 98 13.93 -2.59 3.46
N THR A 99 13.61 -1.30 3.37
CA THR A 99 12.23 -0.81 3.52
C THR A 99 11.83 0.04 2.31
N ALA A 100 10.76 -0.35 1.65
CA ALA A 100 10.13 0.41 0.57
C ALA A 100 8.76 0.93 1.02
N ARG A 101 8.42 2.16 0.61
CA ARG A 101 7.14 2.79 0.93
C ARG A 101 6.43 3.23 -0.35
N SER A 102 5.11 3.10 -0.35
CA SER A 102 4.24 3.59 -1.42
C SER A 102 2.99 4.22 -0.81
N VAL A 103 2.46 5.27 -1.45
CA VAL A 103 1.30 6.01 -0.96
C VAL A 103 0.12 5.83 -1.92
N PRO A 104 -0.55 4.65 -1.93
CA PRO A 104 -1.73 4.47 -2.75
C PRO A 104 -2.88 5.35 -2.26
N THR A 105 -3.59 5.98 -3.19
CA THR A 105 -4.70 6.87 -2.86
C THR A 105 -5.98 6.38 -3.52
N VAL A 106 -7.02 6.13 -2.71
CA VAL A 106 -8.36 5.76 -3.17
C VAL A 106 -9.24 7.00 -3.19
N LEU A 107 -9.56 7.51 -4.37
CA LEU A 107 -10.31 8.76 -4.52
C LEU A 107 -11.77 8.61 -4.14
N LYS A 108 -12.40 9.64 -3.57
CA LYS A 108 -13.87 9.71 -3.43
C LYS A 108 -14.51 9.79 -4.83
N ARG A 109 -15.69 9.20 -5.01
CA ARG A 109 -16.53 9.53 -6.18
C ARG A 109 -16.96 10.99 -6.08
#